data_AF-A0A949XXQ8-F1
#
_entry.id   AF-A0A949XXQ8-F1
#
_cell.length_a   1.000
_cell.length_b   1.000
_cell.length_c   1.000
_cell.angle_alpha   90.00
_cell.angle_beta   90.00
_cell.angle_gamma   90.00
#
_symmetry.space_group_name_H-M   'P 1'
#
loop_
_entity.id
_entity.type
_entity.pdbx_description
1 polymer ?
#
loop_
_entity_poly.entity_id
_entity_poly.type
_entity_poly.pdbx_seq_one_letter_code
_entity_poly.pdbx_strand_id
1 'polypeptide(L)'
;MAEAARKSSRIWWFLGLGAVAAWCLYLVFFGPKVLVGPPPLEGTGLDRPADYGWTLHDLGGAPVDFGRYRDKVVFLNIWATWCPPCVSEMPSIANLAADPRLADVTFVCVSTDES
;
A
#
# COMPACT_ATOMS: atom_id res chain seq x y z
N MET A 1 -58.93 11.55 -47.44
CA MET A 1 -57.50 11.58 -47.83
C MET A 1 -56.70 11.35 -46.55
N ALA A 2 -55.73 10.45 -46.61
CA ALA A 2 -55.21 9.62 -45.52
C ALA A 2 -54.39 10.30 -44.40
N GLU A 3 -54.34 9.61 -43.25
CA GLU A 3 -53.45 9.79 -42.10
C GLU A 3 -51.95 9.77 -42.48
N ALA A 4 -51.18 10.75 -41.98
CA ALA A 4 -49.71 10.71 -41.85
C ALA A 4 -49.31 11.85 -40.89
N ALA A 5 -48.41 11.74 -39.91
CA ALA A 5 -47.44 10.73 -39.55
C ALA A 5 -47.07 10.93 -38.06
N ARG A 6 -47.31 9.93 -37.21
CA ARG A 6 -46.79 9.89 -35.82
C ARG A 6 -45.75 8.77 -35.73
N LYS A 7 -44.56 8.97 -36.29
CA LYS A 7 -43.50 7.93 -36.33
C LYS A 7 -42.11 8.43 -35.92
N SER A 8 -42.01 9.26 -34.89
CA SER A 8 -40.71 9.63 -34.31
C SER A 8 -40.80 9.73 -32.78
N SER A 9 -40.62 8.60 -32.10
CA SER A 9 -40.48 8.55 -30.64
C SER A 9 -39.78 7.27 -30.16
N ARG A 10 -39.89 6.17 -30.92
CA ARG A 10 -39.26 4.88 -30.58
C ARG A 10 -37.82 4.71 -31.09
N ILE A 11 -37.40 5.51 -32.08
CA ILE A 11 -36.08 5.42 -32.72
C ILE A 11 -34.96 6.01 -31.82
N TRP A 12 -35.28 7.05 -31.05
CA TRP A 12 -34.33 7.67 -30.11
C TRP A 12 -34.00 6.79 -28.89
N TRP A 13 -34.90 5.87 -28.52
CA TRP A 13 -34.64 4.88 -27.45
C TRP A 13 -33.59 3.85 -27.86
N PHE A 14 -33.66 3.32 -29.08
CA PHE A 14 -32.70 2.30 -29.54
C PHE A 14 -31.32 2.88 -29.87
N LEU A 15 -31.25 4.12 -30.37
CA LEU A 15 -29.98 4.82 -30.58
C LEU A 15 -29.28 5.18 -29.26
N GLY A 16 -30.03 5.62 -28.26
CA GLY A 16 -29.49 5.87 -26.91
C GLY A 16 -29.00 4.60 -26.22
N LEU A 17 -29.76 3.49 -26.30
CA LEU A 17 -29.39 2.23 -25.67
C LEU A 17 -28.12 1.62 -26.31
N GLY A 18 -27.99 1.71 -27.63
CA GLY A 18 -26.81 1.23 -28.37
C GLY A 18 -25.54 2.03 -28.04
N ALA A 19 -25.65 3.35 -27.91
CA ALA A 19 -24.53 4.20 -27.52
C ALA A 19 -24.07 3.95 -26.07
N VAL A 20 -25.00 3.73 -25.14
CA VAL A 20 -24.68 3.38 -23.75
C VAL A 20 -24.01 2.01 -23.67
N ALA A 21 -24.54 1.01 -24.39
CA ALA A 21 -23.93 -0.32 -24.43
C ALA A 21 -22.51 -0.30 -25.03
N ALA A 22 -22.31 0.45 -26.13
CA ALA A 22 -20.99 0.62 -26.73
C ALA A 22 -20.01 1.36 -25.81
N TRP A 23 -20.47 2.38 -25.08
CA TRP A 23 -19.63 3.10 -24.12
C TRP A 23 -19.25 2.23 -22.92
N CYS A 24 -20.20 1.44 -22.38
CA CYS A 24 -19.90 0.45 -21.33
C CYS A 24 -18.90 -0.61 -21.81
N LEU A 25 -19.07 -1.14 -23.03
CA LEU A 25 -18.12 -2.09 -23.62
C LEU A 25 -16.73 -1.46 -23.80
N TYR A 26 -16.67 -0.23 -24.30
CA TYR A 26 -15.41 0.50 -24.44
C TYR A 26 -14.72 0.72 -23.08
N LEU A 27 -15.46 1.09 -22.03
CA LEU A 27 -14.91 1.24 -20.68
C LEU A 27 -14.41 -0.08 -20.09
N VAL A 28 -15.04 -1.21 -20.40
CA VAL A 28 -14.61 -2.54 -19.92
C VAL A 28 -13.35 -3.02 -20.64
N PHE A 29 -13.24 -2.83 -21.96
CA PHE A 29 -12.11 -3.35 -22.76
C PHE A 29 -10.92 -2.39 -22.88
N PHE A 30 -11.18 -1.08 -22.98
CA PHE A 30 -10.17 -0.05 -23.26
C PHE A 30 -10.05 1.01 -22.15
N GLY A 31 -10.84 0.90 -21.07
CA GLY A 31 -10.76 1.80 -19.93
C GLY A 31 -9.48 1.62 -19.10
N PRO A 32 -9.12 2.62 -18.25
CA PRO A 32 -7.96 2.53 -17.38
C PRO A 32 -8.10 1.37 -16.39
N LYS A 33 -7.12 0.46 -16.39
CA LYS A 33 -7.03 -0.69 -15.47
C LYS A 33 -6.69 -0.28 -14.02
N VAL A 34 -7.27 0.81 -13.53
CA VAL A 34 -7.13 1.28 -12.14
C VAL A 34 -8.14 0.60 -11.21
N LEU A 35 -9.19 -0.03 -11.78
CA LEU A 35 -10.23 -0.75 -11.03
C LEU A 35 -9.80 -2.14 -10.56
N VAL A 36 -8.73 -2.70 -11.12
CA VAL A 36 -8.09 -3.91 -10.62
C VAL A 36 -6.95 -3.42 -9.74
N GLY A 37 -7.02 -3.68 -8.43
CA GLY A 37 -6.04 -3.20 -7.45
C GLY A 37 -4.59 -3.60 -7.80
N PRO A 38 -3.60 -3.12 -7.03
CA PRO A 38 -2.22 -3.56 -7.24
C PRO A 38 -2.18 -5.09 -7.26
N PRO A 39 -1.35 -5.70 -8.13
CA PRO A 39 -1.23 -7.15 -8.18
C PRO A 39 -0.95 -7.69 -6.77
N PRO A 40 -1.41 -8.91 -6.42
CA PRO A 40 -1.04 -9.54 -5.18
C PRO A 40 0.47 -9.44 -4.99
N LEU A 41 0.92 -9.18 -3.77
CA LEU A 41 2.33 -9.05 -3.42
C LEU A 41 3.01 -10.43 -3.39
N GLU A 42 2.73 -11.26 -4.39
CA GLU A 42 3.32 -12.56 -4.61
C GLU A 42 4.82 -12.38 -4.86
N GLY A 43 5.63 -13.03 -4.02
CA GLY A 43 7.10 -12.94 -4.10
C GLY A 43 7.74 -11.83 -3.25
N THR A 44 6.97 -11.02 -2.51
CA THR A 44 7.54 -10.04 -1.56
C THR A 44 7.89 -10.66 -0.19
N GLY A 45 7.58 -11.93 0.03
CA GLY A 45 7.77 -12.62 1.31
C GLY A 45 6.68 -12.34 2.35
N LEU A 46 5.66 -11.56 1.99
CA LEU A 46 4.48 -11.28 2.85
C LEU A 46 3.53 -12.47 3.00
N ASP A 47 3.79 -13.56 2.28
CA ASP A 47 3.14 -14.87 2.42
C ASP A 47 3.68 -15.69 3.61
N ARG A 48 4.78 -15.24 4.23
CA ARG A 48 5.41 -15.91 5.38
C ARG A 48 5.26 -15.08 6.65
N PRO A 49 5.05 -15.72 7.81
CA PRO A 49 5.10 -15.03 9.09
C PRO A 49 6.47 -14.36 9.29
N ALA A 50 6.47 -13.16 9.86
CA ALA A 50 7.71 -12.52 10.29
C ALA A 50 8.42 -13.37 11.35
N ASP A 51 9.75 -13.46 11.25
CA ASP A 51 10.57 -14.09 12.28
C ASP A 51 10.79 -13.10 13.44
N TYR A 52 10.54 -13.57 14.65
CA TYR A 52 10.71 -12.80 15.89
C TYR A 52 11.74 -13.43 16.83
N GLY A 53 12.45 -14.48 16.40
CA GLY A 53 13.43 -15.22 17.23
C GLY A 53 14.75 -14.49 17.44
N TRP A 54 14.78 -13.16 17.35
CA TRP A 54 16.01 -12.37 17.43
C TRP A 54 16.26 -11.91 18.86
N THR A 55 17.51 -12.03 19.31
CA THR A 55 17.97 -11.36 20.53
C THR A 55 18.85 -10.20 20.12
N LEU A 56 18.43 -8.99 20.48
CA LEU A 56 19.16 -7.75 20.24
C LEU A 56 19.83 -7.29 21.54
N HIS A 57 20.70 -6.29 21.43
CA HIS A 57 21.24 -5.57 22.59
C HIS A 57 20.75 -4.13 22.55
N ASP A 58 20.36 -3.59 23.71
CA ASP A 58 20.11 -2.16 23.81
C ASP A 58 21.42 -1.36 23.84
N LEU A 59 21.31 -0.04 23.91
CA LEU A 59 22.48 0.85 23.96
C LEU A 59 23.34 0.67 25.23
N GLY A 60 22.82 0.01 26.26
CA GLY A 60 23.54 -0.38 27.47
C GLY A 60 24.12 -1.79 27.42
N GLY A 61 23.93 -2.52 26.32
CA GLY A 61 24.36 -3.91 26.14
C GLY A 61 23.42 -4.96 26.74
N ALA A 62 22.30 -4.55 27.35
CA ALA A 62 21.36 -5.50 27.92
C ALA A 62 20.60 -6.24 26.80
N PRO A 63 20.39 -7.57 26.95
CA PRO A 63 19.69 -8.34 25.94
C PRO A 63 18.20 -7.95 25.88
N VAL A 64 17.70 -7.81 24.66
CA VAL A 64 16.31 -7.50 24.34
C VAL A 64 15.78 -8.56 23.39
N ASP A 65 14.81 -9.35 23.87
CA ASP A 65 14.07 -10.29 23.02
C ASP A 65 13.14 -9.53 22.06
N PHE A 66 13.31 -9.74 20.76
CA PHE A 66 12.46 -9.14 19.73
C PHE A 66 11.04 -9.73 19.71
N GLY A 67 10.85 -10.91 20.32
CA GLY A 67 9.53 -11.51 20.56
C GLY A 67 8.54 -10.60 21.28
N ARG A 68 9.01 -9.60 22.04
CA ARG A 68 8.18 -8.60 22.72
C ARG A 68 7.35 -7.70 21.78
N TYR A 69 7.68 -7.69 20.49
CA TYR A 69 7.01 -6.87 19.47
C TYR A 69 5.95 -7.65 18.67
N ARG A 70 5.66 -8.91 19.05
CA ARG A 70 4.51 -9.64 18.49
C ARG A 70 3.22 -8.84 18.68
N ASP A 71 2.36 -8.91 17.67
CA ASP A 71 1.05 -8.24 17.62
C ASP A 71 1.11 -6.70 17.66
N LYS A 72 2.29 -6.10 17.49
CA LYS A 72 2.47 -4.65 17.34
C LYS A 72 2.71 -4.28 15.89
N VAL A 73 2.26 -3.09 15.51
CA VAL A 73 2.72 -2.47 14.26
C VAL A 73 4.14 -1.96 14.49
N VAL A 74 5.11 -2.55 13.79
CA VAL A 74 6.53 -2.22 13.95
C VAL A 74 7.06 -1.52 12.70
N PHE A 75 7.62 -0.34 12.89
CA PHE A 75 8.53 0.26 11.91
C PHE A 75 9.94 -0.26 12.22
N LEU A 76 10.47 -1.13 11.37
CA LEU A 76 11.80 -1.69 11.51
C LEU A 76 12.77 -0.99 10.56
N ASN A 77 13.84 -0.42 11.11
CA ASN A 77 14.94 0.15 10.35
C ASN A 77 16.23 -0.59 10.71
N ILE A 78 16.93 -1.09 9.69
CA ILE A 78 18.27 -1.68 9.83
C ILE A 78 19.27 -0.67 9.30
N TRP A 79 20.24 -0.26 10.12
CA TRP A 79 21.18 0.80 9.76
C TRP A 79 22.57 0.54 10.34
N ALA A 80 23.52 1.40 9.98
CA ALA A 80 24.85 1.41 10.57
C ALA A 80 25.49 2.79 10.48
N THR A 81 26.45 3.08 11.36
CA THR A 81 27.17 4.37 11.32
C THR A 81 27.98 4.56 10.04
N TRP A 82 28.44 3.46 9.43
CA TRP A 82 29.19 3.44 8.18
C TRP A 82 28.31 3.46 6.92
N CYS A 83 26.98 3.57 7.05
CA CYS A 83 26.04 3.66 5.93
C CYS A 83 25.56 5.12 5.73
N PRO A 84 26.19 5.92 4.83
CA PRO A 84 25.79 7.30 4.58
C PRO A 84 24.31 7.51 4.21
N PRO A 85 23.69 6.71 3.32
CA PRO A 85 22.27 6.90 3.01
C PRO A 85 21.39 6.64 4.23
N CYS A 86 21.69 5.60 5.02
CA CYS A 86 20.95 5.29 6.24
C CYS A 86 20.99 6.46 7.24
N VAL A 87 22.19 7.03 7.48
CA VAL A 87 22.38 8.18 8.37
C VAL A 87 21.62 9.41 7.85
N SER A 88 21.63 9.65 6.54
CA SER A 88 20.89 10.75 5.93
C SER A 88 19.37 10.65 6.12
N GLU A 89 18.83 9.45 6.32
CA GLU A 89 17.39 9.21 6.50
C GLU A 89 16.94 9.34 7.97
N MET A 90 17.86 9.21 8.92
CA MET A 90 17.55 9.23 10.35
C MET A 90 16.77 10.48 10.81
N PRO A 91 17.05 11.71 10.34
CA PRO A 91 16.27 12.89 10.73
C PRO A 91 14.80 12.78 10.31
N SER A 92 14.52 12.22 9.14
CA SER A 92 13.16 12.00 8.65
C SER A 92 12.43 10.94 9.45
N ILE A 93 13.13 9.87 9.84
CA ILE A 93 12.58 8.81 10.71
C ILE A 93 12.29 9.34 12.11
N ALA A 94 13.18 10.17 12.67
CA ALA A 94 12.96 10.81 13.96
C ALA A 94 11.72 11.72 13.93
N ASN A 95 11.53 12.50 12.86
CA ASN A 95 10.33 13.30 12.67
C ASN A 95 9.07 12.42 12.55
N LEU A 96 9.17 11.29 11.85
CA LEU A 96 8.05 10.34 11.71
C LEU A 96 7.68 9.71 13.06
N ALA A 97 8.67 9.33 13.87
CA ALA A 97 8.46 8.76 15.20
C ALA A 97 7.85 9.77 16.20
N ALA A 98 8.06 11.06 15.98
CA ALA A 98 7.47 12.13 16.78
C ALA A 98 6.03 12.49 16.37
N ASP A 99 5.50 11.96 15.26
CA ASP A 99 4.16 12.27 14.79
C ASP A 99 3.09 11.62 15.71
N PRO A 100 2.23 12.41 16.36
CA PRO A 100 1.20 11.88 17.25
C PRO A 100 0.21 10.93 16.57
N ARG A 101 0.07 11.01 15.24
CA ARG A 101 -0.79 10.10 14.46
C ARG A 101 -0.23 8.69 14.38
N LEU A 102 1.04 8.50 14.73
CA LEU A 102 1.74 7.21 14.71
C LEU A 102 2.05 6.70 16.13
N ALA A 103 1.33 7.18 17.14
CA ALA A 103 1.53 6.76 18.53
C ALA A 103 1.40 5.24 18.75
N ASP A 104 0.62 4.54 17.92
CA ASP A 104 0.45 3.08 17.98
C ASP A 104 1.54 2.30 17.23
N VAL A 105 2.45 2.98 16.53
CA VAL A 105 3.55 2.36 15.78
C VAL A 105 4.80 2.33 16.65
N THR A 106 5.38 1.13 16.80
CA THR A 106 6.64 0.97 17.52
C THR A 106 7.82 1.11 16.56
N PHE A 107 8.67 2.10 16.78
CA PHE A 107 9.89 2.32 16.01
C PHE A 107 11.05 1.52 16.61
N VAL A 108 11.65 0.64 15.81
CA VAL A 108 12.82 -0.15 16.18
C VAL A 108 13.92 0.07 15.15
N CYS A 109 14.98 0.77 15.55
CA CYS A 109 16.16 1.01 14.73
C CYS A 109 17.31 0.12 15.21
N VAL A 110 17.66 -0.90 14.44
CA VAL A 110 18.71 -1.88 14.77
C VAL A 110 19.99 -1.48 14.06
N SER A 111 21.04 -1.20 14.85
CA SER A 111 22.37 -0.98 14.32
C SER A 111 23.05 -2.32 14.00
N THR A 112 23.78 -2.38 12.88
CA THR A 112 24.64 -3.50 12.49
C THR A 112 26.13 -3.15 12.64
N ASP A 113 26.44 -2.15 13.44
CA ASP A 113 27.82 -1.87 13.83
C ASP A 113 28.36 -3.05 14.66
N GLU A 114 29.66 -3.34 14.56
CA GLU A 114 30.27 -4.42 15.36
C GLU A 114 30.13 -4.10 16.85
N SER A 115 29.40 -4.97 17.57
CA SER A 115 29.17 -4.91 19.02
C SER A 115 30.01 -5.93 19.77
#